data_AF-A0A972JR05-F1
#
_entry.id   AF-A0A972JR05-F1
#
_cell.length_a   1.000
_cell.length_b   1.000
_cell.length_c   1.000
_cell.angle_alpha   90.00
_cell.angle_beta   90.00
_cell.angle_gamma   90.00
#
_symmetry.space_group_name_H-M   'P 1'
#
loop_
_entity.id
_entity.type
_entity.pdbx_description
1 polymer ?
#
loop_
_entity_poly.entity_id
_entity_poly.type
_entity_poly.pdbx_seq_one_letter_code
_entity_poly.pdbx_strand_id
1 'polypeptide(L)'
;MQVGKIERADVTAWFNKMEMSKGGRNRALSVLSSLFIHAEIRGLRPPGSNPCAGMRRHDTRFQARYLDVDEYAALGRAFTKASVASPMAVHVLRFCALTGCRKSEALMLRWSMIDGNRAALPDSKSGPKSIWLGKPVRKLIATVPKTGEWVFEIDGEPVCPKMLQRVWNDIRSDLGIPTFRIHDLRHSFASVAVSLGYDLLIVGGLLGHADKGSTAGYAHLNTRDVAAASARVGKHFAKVIAGKQPKEACKPGRSGSRPDKLIAAFLRSKDTLTTFCASRGLEPETFRRDVENWRSVHARLAQ
;
A
#
# COMPACT_ATOMS: atom_id res chain seq x y z
N MET A 1 -13.24 42.71 -16.39
CA MET A 1 -13.39 42.67 -14.92
C MET A 1 -11.98 42.78 -14.32
N GLN A 2 -11.69 43.83 -13.53
CA GLN A 2 -10.37 43.98 -12.91
C GLN A 2 -10.28 43.10 -11.67
N VAL A 3 -9.19 42.34 -11.54
CA VAL A 3 -8.98 41.41 -10.41
C VAL A 3 -9.10 42.12 -9.07
N GLY A 4 -8.67 43.39 -8.96
CA GLY A 4 -8.79 44.21 -7.75
C GLY A 4 -10.19 44.68 -7.35
N LYS A 5 -11.19 44.54 -8.23
CA LYS A 5 -12.58 44.91 -7.95
C LYS A 5 -13.45 43.74 -7.48
N ILE A 6 -12.91 42.52 -7.47
CA ILE A 6 -13.66 41.34 -7.06
C ILE A 6 -13.77 41.30 -5.53
N GLU A 7 -14.98 41.21 -5.02
CA GLU A 7 -15.27 41.19 -3.59
C GLU A 7 -15.77 39.83 -3.12
N ARG A 8 -15.88 39.66 -1.80
CA ARG A 8 -16.39 38.42 -1.20
C ARG A 8 -17.81 38.08 -1.67
N ALA A 9 -18.65 39.09 -1.93
CA ALA A 9 -20.00 38.90 -2.44
C ALA A 9 -20.01 38.20 -3.80
N ASP A 10 -19.11 38.61 -4.71
CA ASP A 10 -18.96 38.01 -6.04
C ASP A 10 -18.53 36.54 -5.93
N VAL A 11 -17.53 36.26 -5.09
CA VAL A 11 -17.04 34.89 -4.88
C VAL A 11 -18.11 34.01 -4.25
N THR A 12 -18.91 34.55 -3.33
CA THR A 12 -20.01 33.81 -2.70
C THR A 12 -21.11 33.49 -3.70
N ALA A 13 -21.50 34.47 -4.52
CA ALA A 13 -22.49 34.26 -5.58
C ALA A 13 -22.00 33.23 -6.61
N TRP A 14 -20.73 33.30 -7.01
CA TRP A 14 -20.09 32.32 -7.87
C TRP A 14 -20.07 30.92 -7.24
N PHE A 15 -19.64 30.79 -5.99
CA PHE A 15 -19.53 29.52 -5.28
C PHE A 15 -20.89 28.81 -5.13
N ASN A 16 -21.95 29.59 -4.88
CA ASN A 16 -23.31 29.06 -4.72
C ASN A 16 -23.95 28.63 -6.06
N LYS A 17 -23.63 29.32 -7.16
CA LYS A 17 -24.18 29.04 -8.50
C LYS A 17 -23.53 27.84 -9.20
N MET A 18 -22.44 27.29 -8.68
CA MET A 18 -21.74 26.19 -9.34
C MET A 18 -22.54 24.88 -9.40
N GLU A 19 -22.78 24.37 -10.59
CA GLU A 19 -23.37 23.03 -10.78
C GLU A 19 -22.29 21.95 -10.78
N MET A 20 -21.76 21.64 -9.60
CA MET A 20 -20.78 20.55 -9.41
C MET A 20 -20.87 19.95 -8.01
N SER A 21 -20.22 18.78 -7.83
CA SER A 21 -20.14 18.12 -6.53
C SER A 21 -19.53 19.03 -5.44
N LYS A 22 -19.86 18.79 -4.17
CA LYS A 22 -19.30 19.51 -3.00
C LYS A 22 -17.76 19.55 -3.03
N GLY A 23 -17.13 18.43 -3.39
CA GLY A 23 -15.67 18.33 -3.53
C GLY A 23 -15.14 19.15 -4.71
N GLY A 24 -15.87 19.19 -5.83
CA GLY A 24 -15.56 20.06 -6.96
C GLY A 24 -15.58 21.54 -6.56
N ARG A 25 -16.64 21.99 -5.88
CA ARG A 25 -16.76 23.38 -5.41
C ARG A 25 -15.61 23.76 -4.47
N ASN A 26 -15.28 22.90 -3.51
CA ASN A 26 -14.15 23.11 -2.58
C ASN A 26 -12.80 23.24 -3.31
N ARG A 27 -12.58 22.44 -4.35
CA ARG A 27 -11.35 22.52 -5.18
C ARG A 27 -11.34 23.80 -5.99
N ALA A 28 -12.45 24.17 -6.62
CA ALA A 28 -12.56 25.42 -7.37
C ALA A 28 -12.28 26.63 -6.47
N LEU A 29 -12.86 26.68 -5.26
CA LEU A 29 -12.58 27.72 -4.27
C LEU A 29 -11.11 27.74 -3.85
N SER A 30 -10.47 26.58 -3.71
CA SER A 30 -9.03 26.50 -3.38
C SER A 30 -8.16 27.08 -4.49
N VAL A 31 -8.44 26.73 -5.75
CA VAL A 31 -7.74 27.29 -6.92
C VAL A 31 -7.93 28.79 -7.01
N LEU A 32 -9.17 29.28 -6.85
CA LEU A 32 -9.47 30.70 -6.88
C LEU A 32 -8.78 31.47 -5.75
N SER A 33 -8.76 30.90 -4.54
CA SER A 33 -8.03 31.48 -3.40
C SER A 33 -6.53 31.59 -3.69
N SER A 34 -5.90 30.56 -4.27
CA SER A 34 -4.50 30.61 -4.68
C SER A 34 -4.23 31.64 -5.78
N LEU A 35 -5.16 31.81 -6.72
CA LEU A 35 -5.07 32.84 -7.75
C LEU A 35 -5.07 34.24 -7.14
N PHE A 36 -5.93 34.50 -6.15
CA PHE A 36 -5.94 35.80 -5.45
C PHE A 36 -4.71 36.02 -4.59
N ILE A 37 -4.15 34.99 -3.95
CA ILE A 37 -2.85 35.08 -3.26
C ILE A 37 -1.76 35.49 -4.26
N HIS A 38 -1.75 34.89 -5.46
CA HIS A 38 -0.80 35.29 -6.49
C HIS A 38 -1.01 36.73 -6.97
N ALA A 39 -2.27 37.17 -7.08
CA ALA A 39 -2.60 38.54 -7.44
C ALA A 39 -2.12 39.56 -6.39
N GLU A 40 -2.18 39.23 -5.10
CA GLU A 40 -1.58 40.04 -4.03
C GLU A 40 -0.07 40.15 -4.17
N ILE A 41 0.63 39.02 -4.38
CA ILE A 41 2.09 38.98 -4.59
C ILE A 41 2.51 39.83 -5.79
N ARG A 42 1.70 39.86 -6.84
CA ARG A 42 1.95 40.64 -8.07
C ARG A 42 1.56 42.11 -7.96
N GLY A 43 1.03 42.57 -6.82
CA GLY A 43 0.56 43.94 -6.64
C GLY A 43 -0.71 44.28 -7.44
N LEU A 44 -1.40 43.27 -7.98
CA LEU A 44 -2.70 43.46 -8.66
C LEU A 44 -3.84 43.68 -7.66
N ARG A 45 -3.57 43.41 -6.39
CA ARG A 45 -4.44 43.64 -5.23
C ARG A 45 -3.61 43.97 -3.99
N PRO A 46 -4.18 44.70 -3.01
CA PRO A 46 -3.53 44.92 -1.72
C PRO A 46 -3.27 43.59 -0.97
N PRO A 47 -2.15 43.46 -0.23
CA PRO A 47 -1.90 42.29 0.62
C PRO A 47 -3.03 42.02 1.61
N GLY A 48 -3.41 40.75 1.78
CA GLY A 48 -4.49 40.34 2.69
C GLY A 48 -5.91 40.66 2.21
N SER A 49 -6.08 41.10 0.95
CA SER A 49 -7.38 41.43 0.36
C SER A 49 -8.08 40.26 -0.34
N ASN A 50 -7.60 39.03 -0.17
CA ASN A 50 -8.13 37.83 -0.81
C ASN A 50 -9.62 37.63 -0.46
N PRO A 51 -10.54 37.75 -1.44
CA PRO A 51 -11.98 37.64 -1.17
C PRO A 51 -12.40 36.21 -0.76
N CYS A 52 -11.57 35.19 -1.04
CA CYS A 52 -11.82 33.80 -0.64
C CYS A 52 -11.41 33.52 0.80
N ALA A 53 -10.62 34.40 1.44
CA ALA A 53 -10.13 34.17 2.80
C ALA A 53 -11.30 34.02 3.77
N GLY A 54 -11.27 33.00 4.63
CA GLY A 54 -12.31 32.72 5.62
C GLY A 54 -13.61 32.11 5.07
N MET A 55 -13.73 31.87 3.76
CA MET A 55 -14.92 31.21 3.20
C MET A 55 -15.01 29.75 3.65
N ARG A 56 -16.19 29.37 4.18
CA ARG A 56 -16.45 28.01 4.65
C ARG A 56 -16.54 27.04 3.48
N ARG A 57 -15.78 25.95 3.56
CA ARG A 57 -15.86 24.82 2.62
C ARG A 57 -17.02 23.90 3.00
N HIS A 58 -17.59 23.22 2.01
CA HIS A 58 -18.57 22.18 2.28
C HIS A 58 -17.89 20.97 2.96
N ASP A 59 -18.58 20.34 3.91
CA ASP A 59 -18.11 19.06 4.46
C ASP A 59 -18.13 17.99 3.35
N THR A 60 -16.97 17.40 3.11
CA THR A 60 -16.77 16.28 2.19
C THR A 60 -16.16 15.14 2.97
N ARG A 61 -17.00 14.25 3.49
CA ARG A 61 -16.54 13.06 4.20
C ARG A 61 -15.95 12.06 3.22
N PHE A 62 -14.86 11.43 3.63
CA PHE A 62 -14.28 10.32 2.90
C PHE A 62 -15.19 9.10 3.05
N GLN A 63 -15.74 8.62 1.93
CA GLN A 63 -16.44 7.34 1.86
C GLN A 63 -15.70 6.46 0.84
N ALA A 64 -14.87 5.55 1.34
CA ALA A 64 -14.26 4.53 0.51
C ALA A 64 -15.26 3.41 0.25
N ARG A 65 -15.46 3.07 -1.03
CA ARG A 65 -15.95 1.75 -1.40
C ARG A 65 -14.78 0.78 -1.40
N TYR A 66 -14.94 -0.34 -0.73
CA TYR A 66 -13.99 -1.45 -0.74
C TYR A 66 -14.72 -2.75 -1.05
N LEU A 67 -14.03 -3.71 -1.65
CA LEU A 67 -14.59 -5.03 -1.97
C LEU A 67 -14.65 -5.92 -0.74
N ASP A 68 -15.71 -6.73 -0.63
CA ASP A 68 -15.76 -7.85 0.32
C ASP A 68 -15.06 -9.11 -0.25
N VAL A 69 -15.05 -10.19 0.54
CA VAL A 69 -14.37 -11.45 0.19
C VAL A 69 -14.94 -12.08 -1.10
N ASP A 70 -16.26 -12.06 -1.26
CA ASP A 70 -16.94 -12.66 -2.40
C ASP A 70 -16.74 -11.83 -3.68
N GLU A 71 -16.78 -10.50 -3.54
CA GLU A 71 -16.44 -9.55 -4.60
C GLU A 71 -14.98 -9.67 -5.03
N TYR A 72 -14.04 -9.90 -4.10
CA TYR A 72 -12.65 -10.18 -4.43
C TYR A 72 -12.48 -11.49 -5.20
N ALA A 73 -13.21 -12.54 -4.81
CA ALA A 73 -13.21 -13.80 -5.54
C ALA A 73 -13.79 -13.63 -6.96
N ALA A 74 -14.89 -12.87 -7.09
CA ALA A 74 -15.48 -12.53 -8.38
C ALA A 74 -14.53 -11.71 -9.25
N LEU A 75 -13.83 -10.73 -8.67
CA LEU A 75 -12.81 -9.95 -9.36
C LEU A 75 -11.67 -10.83 -9.89
N GLY A 76 -11.23 -11.82 -9.11
CA GLY A 76 -10.22 -12.80 -9.54
C GLY A 76 -10.66 -13.60 -10.77
N ARG A 77 -11.92 -14.05 -10.80
CA ARG A 77 -12.52 -14.74 -11.96
C ARG A 77 -12.62 -13.80 -13.17
N ALA A 78 -13.08 -12.57 -12.96
CA ALA A 78 -13.20 -11.56 -14.02
C ALA A 78 -11.83 -11.20 -14.62
N PHE A 79 -10.78 -11.08 -13.81
CA PHE A 79 -9.41 -10.91 -14.30
C PHE A 79 -8.95 -12.08 -15.16
N THR A 80 -9.27 -13.31 -14.75
CA THR A 80 -8.90 -14.51 -15.51
C THR A 80 -9.59 -14.53 -16.88
N LYS A 81 -10.88 -14.21 -16.94
CA LYS A 81 -11.63 -14.05 -18.19
C LYS A 81 -11.02 -12.95 -19.07
N ALA A 82 -10.81 -11.75 -18.52
CA ALA A 82 -10.30 -10.61 -19.27
C ALA A 82 -8.83 -10.76 -19.73
N SER A 83 -8.03 -11.60 -19.06
CA SER A 83 -6.63 -11.80 -19.43
C SER A 83 -6.44 -12.47 -20.79
N VAL A 84 -7.47 -13.14 -21.31
CA VAL A 84 -7.44 -13.74 -22.66
C VAL A 84 -7.34 -12.65 -23.73
N ALA A 85 -8.12 -11.58 -23.60
CA ALA A 85 -8.18 -10.50 -24.59
C ALA A 85 -7.20 -9.35 -24.31
N SER A 86 -6.86 -9.11 -23.05
CA SER A 86 -6.03 -7.96 -22.64
C SER A 86 -5.11 -8.31 -21.47
N PRO A 87 -4.14 -9.22 -21.66
CA PRO A 87 -3.31 -9.75 -20.58
C PRO A 87 -2.55 -8.66 -19.83
N MET A 88 -1.90 -7.72 -20.55
CA MET A 88 -1.07 -6.70 -19.91
C MET A 88 -1.90 -5.68 -19.11
N ALA A 89 -3.08 -5.29 -19.61
CA ALA A 89 -4.00 -4.42 -18.86
C ALA A 89 -4.49 -5.11 -17.58
N VAL A 90 -4.79 -6.40 -17.63
CA VAL A 90 -5.15 -7.19 -16.44
C VAL A 90 -3.97 -7.32 -15.47
N HIS A 91 -2.74 -7.48 -15.95
CA HIS A 91 -1.56 -7.47 -15.09
C HIS A 91 -1.42 -6.15 -14.32
N VAL A 92 -1.63 -5.00 -14.96
CA VAL A 92 -1.64 -3.68 -14.29
C VAL A 92 -2.73 -3.62 -13.21
N LEU A 93 -3.95 -4.09 -13.51
CA LEU A 93 -5.06 -4.09 -12.55
C LEU A 93 -4.80 -5.02 -11.36
N ARG A 94 -4.27 -6.22 -11.61
CA ARG A 94 -3.84 -7.17 -10.57
C ARG A 94 -2.73 -6.59 -9.70
N PHE A 95 -1.75 -5.93 -10.32
CA PHE A 95 -0.68 -5.27 -9.59
C PHE A 95 -1.23 -4.17 -8.67
N CYS A 96 -2.14 -3.33 -9.14
CA CYS A 96 -2.80 -2.31 -8.33
C CYS A 96 -3.59 -2.93 -7.17
N ALA A 97 -4.33 -4.01 -7.40
CA ALA A 97 -5.12 -4.69 -6.38
C ALA A 97 -4.25 -5.33 -5.28
N LEU A 98 -3.09 -5.88 -5.66
CA LEU A 98 -2.20 -6.60 -4.75
C LEU A 98 -1.23 -5.70 -3.97
N THR A 99 -1.00 -4.48 -4.44
CA THR A 99 -0.02 -3.55 -3.83
C THR A 99 -0.65 -2.28 -3.28
N GLY A 100 -1.88 -1.96 -3.69
CA GLY A 100 -2.52 -0.69 -3.40
C GLY A 100 -1.81 0.52 -4.04
N CYS A 101 -0.91 0.33 -5.02
CA CYS A 101 -0.23 1.43 -5.68
C CYS A 101 -1.20 2.31 -6.50
N ARG A 102 -0.75 3.51 -6.89
CA ARG A 102 -1.54 4.33 -7.83
C ARG A 102 -1.46 3.71 -9.22
N LYS A 103 -2.51 3.88 -10.03
CA LYS A 103 -2.49 3.39 -11.42
C LYS A 103 -1.33 3.97 -12.23
N SER A 104 -0.99 5.24 -12.03
CA SER A 104 0.15 5.87 -12.69
C SER A 104 1.49 5.29 -12.24
N GLU A 105 1.62 4.89 -10.97
CA GLU A 105 2.81 4.21 -10.44
C GLU A 105 2.96 2.83 -11.09
N ALA A 106 1.86 2.09 -11.31
CA ALA A 106 1.90 0.81 -12.01
C ALA A 106 2.23 0.99 -13.50
N LEU A 107 1.57 1.92 -14.19
CA LEU A 107 1.79 2.17 -15.61
C LEU A 107 3.21 2.65 -15.91
N MET A 108 3.79 3.45 -15.02
CA MET A 108 5.14 4.00 -15.17
C MET A 108 6.20 3.18 -14.41
N LEU A 109 5.91 1.92 -14.09
CA LEU A 109 6.87 1.06 -13.40
C LEU A 109 7.90 0.53 -14.42
N ARG A 110 9.19 0.79 -14.17
CA ARG A 110 10.30 0.31 -15.00
C ARG A 110 10.99 -0.89 -14.40
N TRP A 111 11.60 -1.74 -15.22
CA TRP A 111 12.39 -2.87 -14.73
C TRP A 111 13.57 -2.43 -13.86
N SER A 112 14.19 -1.29 -14.17
CA SER A 112 15.27 -0.68 -13.38
C SER A 112 14.83 -0.24 -11.97
N MET A 113 13.52 -0.07 -11.74
CA MET A 113 12.96 0.25 -10.43
C MET A 113 12.72 -0.99 -9.56
N ILE A 114 12.82 -2.20 -10.13
CA ILE A 114 12.63 -3.44 -9.38
C ILE A 114 13.95 -3.80 -8.68
N ASP A 115 13.94 -3.65 -7.36
CA ASP A 115 15.07 -3.91 -6.47
C ASP A 115 14.69 -5.05 -5.51
N GLY A 116 15.05 -6.28 -5.89
CA GLY A 116 14.75 -7.49 -5.14
C GLY A 116 13.25 -7.69 -4.87
N ASN A 117 12.83 -7.46 -3.63
CA ASN A 117 11.43 -7.59 -3.19
C ASN A 117 10.69 -6.26 -3.06
N ARG A 118 11.20 -5.16 -3.62
CA ARG A 118 10.53 -3.86 -3.68
C ARG A 118 10.60 -3.26 -5.08
N ALA A 119 9.64 -2.39 -5.39
CA ALA A 119 9.74 -1.42 -6.47
C ALA A 119 10.11 -0.06 -5.85
N ALA A 120 11.30 0.44 -6.16
CA ALA A 120 11.82 1.73 -5.71
C ALA A 120 11.45 2.82 -6.74
N LEU A 121 10.43 3.61 -6.42
CA LEU A 121 9.94 4.69 -7.26
C LEU A 121 10.66 6.00 -6.88
N PRO A 122 11.55 6.54 -7.72
CA PRO A 122 12.27 7.78 -7.43
C PRO A 122 11.33 8.99 -7.48
N ASP A 123 10.44 9.02 -8.48
CA ASP A 123 9.47 10.09 -8.69
C ASP A 123 8.05 9.59 -8.43
N SER A 124 7.56 9.80 -7.21
CA SER A 124 6.13 9.63 -6.90
C SER A 124 5.47 10.96 -6.58
N LYS A 125 4.13 11.00 -6.66
CA LYS A 125 3.31 12.17 -6.28
C LYS A 125 3.68 12.76 -4.90
N SER A 126 4.32 11.98 -4.05
CA SER A 126 4.68 12.29 -2.67
C SER A 126 6.18 12.16 -2.36
N GLY A 127 7.06 12.16 -3.39
CA GLY A 127 8.50 11.94 -3.25
C GLY A 127 8.93 10.48 -3.43
N PRO A 128 10.20 10.13 -3.16
CA PRO A 128 10.68 8.75 -3.29
C PRO A 128 9.86 7.78 -2.45
N LYS A 129 9.49 6.64 -3.03
CA LYS A 129 8.59 5.67 -2.40
C LYS A 129 9.00 4.25 -2.74
N SER A 130 8.90 3.33 -1.77
CA SER A 130 9.02 1.89 -2.01
C SER A 130 7.65 1.21 -1.99
N ILE A 131 7.37 0.37 -2.98
CA ILE A 131 6.24 -0.57 -2.98
C ILE A 131 6.81 -1.96 -2.70
N TRP A 132 6.42 -2.57 -1.60
CA TRP A 132 6.88 -3.93 -1.26
C TRP A 132 6.14 -4.97 -2.09
N LEU A 133 6.90 -5.81 -2.79
CA LEU A 133 6.42 -6.82 -3.72
C LEU A 133 6.31 -8.16 -2.99
N GLY A 134 5.14 -8.43 -2.42
CA GLY A 134 4.83 -9.73 -1.79
C GLY A 134 4.94 -10.90 -2.77
N LYS A 135 4.96 -12.14 -2.25
CA LYS A 135 5.08 -13.36 -3.08
C LYS A 135 4.08 -13.41 -4.25
N PRO A 136 2.79 -13.04 -4.08
CA PRO A 136 1.83 -13.02 -5.19
C PRO A 136 2.22 -12.03 -6.29
N VAL A 137 2.70 -10.84 -5.92
CA VAL A 137 3.13 -9.80 -6.86
C VAL A 137 4.38 -10.24 -7.61
N ARG A 138 5.35 -10.86 -6.93
CA ARG A 138 6.55 -11.40 -7.59
C ARG A 138 6.22 -12.52 -8.56
N LYS A 139 5.26 -13.39 -8.22
CA LYS A 139 4.74 -14.40 -9.17
C LYS A 139 4.11 -13.75 -10.40
N LEU A 140 3.32 -12.69 -10.21
CA LEU A 140 2.73 -11.93 -11.32
C LEU A 140 3.80 -11.30 -12.20
N ILE A 141 4.78 -10.60 -11.62
CA ILE A 141 5.88 -9.97 -12.37
C ILE A 141 6.69 -11.03 -13.13
N ALA A 142 6.93 -12.20 -12.54
CA ALA A 142 7.67 -13.29 -13.18
C ALA A 142 6.96 -13.85 -14.43
N THR A 143 5.65 -13.65 -14.59
CA THR A 143 4.92 -14.02 -15.81
C THR A 143 4.96 -12.95 -16.90
N VAL A 144 5.52 -11.77 -16.61
CA VAL A 144 5.58 -10.66 -17.57
C VAL A 144 6.91 -10.73 -18.33
N PRO A 145 6.88 -10.81 -19.67
CA PRO A 145 8.11 -10.85 -20.46
C PRO A 145 8.85 -9.51 -20.34
N LYS A 146 10.17 -9.57 -20.20
CA LYS A 146 11.04 -8.40 -20.14
C LYS A 146 11.48 -8.02 -21.56
N THR A 147 10.59 -7.35 -22.30
CA THR A 147 10.79 -6.97 -23.72
C THR A 147 11.32 -5.55 -23.91
N GLY A 148 11.14 -4.68 -22.92
CA GLY A 148 11.49 -3.26 -23.01
C GLY A 148 11.77 -2.63 -21.64
N GLU A 149 11.59 -1.32 -21.56
CA GLU A 149 11.91 -0.55 -20.35
C GLU A 149 10.87 -0.74 -19.23
N TRP A 150 9.60 -0.84 -19.60
CA TRP A 150 8.49 -0.83 -18.66
C TRP A 150 8.11 -2.25 -18.25
N VAL A 151 7.69 -2.41 -16.99
CA VAL A 151 7.21 -3.71 -16.49
C VAL A 151 5.93 -4.10 -17.21
N PHE A 152 5.01 -3.16 -17.44
CA PHE A 152 3.76 -3.42 -18.14
C PHE A 152 3.69 -2.62 -19.44
N GLU A 153 4.07 -3.25 -20.54
CA GLU A 153 4.14 -2.63 -21.87
C GLU A 153 3.39 -3.40 -22.96
N ILE A 154 3.06 -2.69 -24.03
CA ILE A 154 2.55 -3.21 -25.29
C ILE A 154 3.33 -2.50 -26.39
N ASP A 155 4.00 -3.25 -27.26
CA ASP A 155 4.80 -2.72 -28.37
C ASP A 155 5.86 -1.69 -27.93
N GLY A 156 6.54 -1.94 -26.81
CA GLY A 156 7.60 -1.10 -26.27
C GLY A 156 7.13 0.14 -25.49
N GLU A 157 5.82 0.39 -25.44
CA GLU A 157 5.23 1.53 -24.74
C GLU A 157 4.44 1.09 -23.49
N PRO A 158 4.36 1.91 -22.43
CA PRO A 158 3.50 1.63 -21.29
C PRO A 158 2.06 1.35 -21.72
N VAL A 159 1.39 0.41 -21.04
CA VAL A 159 -0.03 0.16 -21.28
C VAL A 159 -0.82 1.48 -21.30
N CYS A 160 -1.49 1.74 -22.43
CA CYS A 160 -2.21 2.99 -22.62
C CYS A 160 -3.30 3.20 -21.53
N PRO A 161 -3.35 4.37 -20.85
CA PRO A 161 -4.34 4.63 -19.81
C PRO A 161 -5.80 4.49 -20.29
N LYS A 162 -6.08 4.83 -21.55
CA LYS A 162 -7.42 4.67 -22.15
C LYS A 162 -7.80 3.20 -22.30
N MET A 163 -6.84 2.37 -22.73
CA MET A 163 -7.03 0.92 -22.83
C MET A 163 -7.29 0.31 -21.45
N LEU A 164 -6.47 0.65 -20.45
CA LEU A 164 -6.66 0.20 -19.07
C LEU A 164 -8.05 0.58 -18.55
N GLN A 165 -8.50 1.81 -18.82
CA GLN A 165 -9.81 2.29 -18.40
C GLN A 165 -10.95 1.54 -19.10
N ARG A 166 -10.83 1.23 -20.40
CA ARG A 166 -11.82 0.41 -21.13
C ARG A 166 -11.93 -0.99 -20.53
N VAL A 167 -10.81 -1.70 -20.39
CA VAL A 167 -10.78 -3.05 -19.80
C VAL A 167 -11.37 -3.06 -18.39
N TRP A 168 -11.04 -2.05 -17.58
CA TRP A 168 -11.63 -1.91 -16.26
C TRP A 168 -13.14 -1.65 -16.30
N ASN A 169 -13.61 -0.86 -17.27
CA ASN A 169 -15.03 -0.57 -17.43
C ASN A 169 -15.83 -1.83 -17.77
N ASP A 170 -15.28 -2.69 -18.62
CA ASP A 170 -15.90 -3.97 -18.98
C ASP A 170 -15.96 -4.88 -17.75
N ILE A 171 -14.84 -5.05 -17.04
CA ILE A 171 -14.76 -5.88 -15.83
C ILE A 171 -15.76 -5.43 -14.76
N ARG A 172 -15.81 -4.14 -14.44
CA ARG A 172 -16.71 -3.64 -13.38
C ARG A 172 -18.19 -3.71 -13.78
N SER A 173 -18.48 -3.67 -15.10
CA SER A 173 -19.84 -3.85 -15.62
C SER A 173 -20.27 -5.31 -15.47
N ASP A 174 -19.41 -6.26 -15.86
CA ASP A 174 -19.63 -7.71 -15.68
C ASP A 174 -19.83 -8.08 -14.21
N LEU A 175 -19.19 -7.36 -13.28
CA LEU A 175 -19.28 -7.57 -11.84
C LEU A 175 -20.46 -6.85 -11.16
N GLY A 176 -21.26 -6.05 -11.90
CA GLY A 176 -22.37 -5.30 -11.30
C GLY A 176 -21.95 -4.15 -10.39
N ILE A 177 -20.71 -3.66 -10.51
CA ILE A 177 -20.13 -2.56 -9.71
C ILE A 177 -19.71 -1.37 -10.60
N PRO A 178 -20.63 -0.78 -11.39
CA PRO A 178 -20.30 0.22 -12.42
C PRO A 178 -19.78 1.55 -11.88
N THR A 179 -19.77 1.76 -10.56
CA THR A 179 -19.21 2.97 -9.93
C THR A 179 -17.84 2.74 -9.30
N PHE A 180 -17.36 1.48 -9.28
CA PHE A 180 -16.08 1.10 -8.69
C PHE A 180 -14.93 1.44 -9.65
N ARG A 181 -14.05 2.34 -9.22
CA ARG A 181 -12.93 2.89 -10.00
C ARG A 181 -11.66 2.11 -9.71
N ILE A 182 -10.68 2.20 -10.61
CA ILE A 182 -9.35 1.62 -10.40
C ILE A 182 -8.73 2.12 -9.07
N HIS A 183 -8.99 3.37 -8.69
CA HIS A 183 -8.49 3.90 -7.42
C HIS A 183 -9.15 3.25 -6.20
N ASP A 184 -10.37 2.72 -6.34
CA ASP A 184 -11.06 2.04 -5.26
C ASP A 184 -10.42 0.65 -4.97
N LEU A 185 -9.61 0.09 -5.90
CA LEU A 185 -8.73 -1.06 -5.61
C LEU A 185 -7.71 -0.72 -4.51
N ARG A 186 -7.15 0.49 -4.54
CA ARG A 186 -6.25 0.99 -3.49
C ARG A 186 -6.99 1.17 -2.17
N HIS A 187 -8.22 1.67 -2.20
CA HIS A 187 -9.06 1.77 -1.00
C HIS A 187 -9.40 0.39 -0.43
N SER A 188 -9.63 -0.59 -1.29
CA SER A 188 -9.90 -1.96 -0.89
C SER A 188 -8.66 -2.61 -0.24
N PHE A 189 -7.48 -2.45 -0.85
CA PHE A 189 -6.21 -2.91 -0.27
C PHE A 189 -5.98 -2.33 1.15
N ALA A 190 -6.23 -1.03 1.33
CA ALA A 190 -6.11 -0.37 2.63
C ALA A 190 -7.12 -0.93 3.66
N SER A 191 -8.37 -1.11 3.24
CA SER A 191 -9.45 -1.61 4.11
C SER A 191 -9.19 -3.05 4.55
N VAL A 192 -8.68 -3.90 3.65
CA VAL A 192 -8.24 -5.26 3.96
C VAL A 192 -7.08 -5.23 4.95
N ALA A 193 -6.07 -4.36 4.75
CA ALA A 193 -4.96 -4.27 5.70
C ALA A 193 -5.43 -3.87 7.12
N VAL A 194 -6.35 -2.90 7.24
CA VAL A 194 -6.93 -2.56 8.54
C VAL A 194 -7.75 -3.71 9.11
N SER A 195 -8.54 -4.40 8.28
CA SER A 195 -9.35 -5.56 8.73
C SER A 195 -8.49 -6.75 9.17
N LEU A 196 -7.25 -6.85 8.67
CA LEU A 196 -6.25 -7.82 9.14
C LEU A 196 -5.55 -7.39 10.44
N GLY A 197 -5.93 -6.25 11.02
CA GLY A 197 -5.41 -5.72 12.28
C GLY A 197 -4.10 -4.94 12.16
N TYR A 198 -3.72 -4.50 10.95
CA TYR A 198 -2.54 -3.64 10.79
C TYR A 198 -2.85 -2.19 11.23
N ASP A 199 -1.92 -1.60 11.98
CA ASP A 199 -2.02 -0.21 12.40
C ASP A 199 -2.01 0.76 11.21
N LEU A 200 -2.69 1.91 11.36
CA LEU A 200 -2.83 2.91 10.30
C LEU A 200 -1.46 3.47 9.84
N LEU A 201 -0.44 3.48 10.70
CA LEU A 201 0.91 3.88 10.30
C LEU A 201 1.50 2.87 9.30
N ILE A 202 1.33 1.58 9.57
CA ILE A 202 1.78 0.49 8.68
C ILE A 202 1.01 0.57 7.36
N VAL A 203 -0.31 0.75 7.41
CA VAL A 203 -1.14 0.89 6.21
C VAL A 203 -0.72 2.12 5.40
N GLY A 204 -0.45 3.25 6.05
CA GLY A 204 0.10 4.45 5.41
C GLY A 204 1.45 4.18 4.73
N GLY A 205 2.34 3.42 5.38
CA GLY A 205 3.60 2.97 4.83
C GLY A 205 3.45 2.09 3.58
N LEU A 206 2.57 1.08 3.63
CA LEU A 206 2.26 0.21 2.49
C LEU A 206 1.74 1.01 1.28
N LEU A 207 0.90 2.01 1.54
CA LEU A 207 0.33 2.86 0.50
C LEU A 207 1.28 3.97 0.03
N GLY A 208 2.38 4.21 0.76
CA GLY A 208 3.32 5.31 0.58
C GLY A 208 2.65 6.68 0.63
N HIS A 209 1.88 6.92 1.68
CA HIS A 209 1.35 8.24 2.01
C HIS A 209 2.44 9.09 2.69
N ALA A 210 2.79 10.23 2.10
CA ALA A 210 3.65 11.21 2.78
C ALA A 210 2.92 11.93 3.93
N ASP A 211 1.60 12.09 3.81
CA ASP A 211 0.76 12.70 4.85
C ASP A 211 -0.16 11.66 5.50
N LYS A 212 -0.08 11.57 6.84
CA LYS A 212 -0.86 10.66 7.69
C LYS A 212 -2.37 10.94 7.60
N GLY A 213 -2.77 12.17 7.27
CA GLY A 213 -4.19 12.54 7.14
C GLY A 213 -4.98 11.69 6.15
N SER A 214 -4.31 11.20 5.10
CA SER A 214 -4.95 10.36 4.07
C SER A 214 -5.30 8.94 4.54
N THR A 215 -4.71 8.45 5.63
CA THR A 215 -5.05 7.14 6.22
C THR A 215 -6.09 7.25 7.35
N ALA A 216 -6.33 8.45 7.88
CA ALA A 216 -7.32 8.69 8.94
C ALA A 216 -8.76 8.28 8.53
N GLY A 217 -9.05 8.30 7.23
CA GLY A 217 -10.33 7.82 6.68
C GLY A 217 -10.65 6.36 7.01
N TYR A 218 -9.66 5.52 7.32
CA TYR A 218 -9.86 4.11 7.69
C TYR A 218 -9.90 3.87 9.20
N ALA A 219 -9.70 4.90 10.03
CA ALA A 219 -9.60 4.73 11.49
C ALA A 219 -10.83 4.08 12.12
N HIS A 220 -12.02 4.33 11.56
CA HIS A 220 -13.28 3.76 12.04
C HIS A 220 -13.30 2.23 11.99
N LEU A 221 -12.58 1.61 11.03
CA LEU A 221 -12.48 0.15 10.89
C LEU A 221 -11.70 -0.48 12.04
N ASN A 222 -10.86 0.28 12.74
CA ASN A 222 -9.99 -0.18 13.83
C ASN A 222 -10.66 -0.04 15.22
N THR A 223 -11.87 0.55 15.31
CA THR A 223 -12.52 0.87 16.59
C THR A 223 -12.79 -0.37 17.45
N ARG A 224 -13.12 -1.50 16.82
CA ARG A 224 -13.32 -2.79 17.51
C ARG A 224 -12.03 -3.30 18.15
N ASP A 225 -10.88 -2.98 17.57
CA ASP A 225 -9.58 -3.42 18.04
C ASP A 225 -9.05 -2.57 19.20
N VAL A 226 -9.55 -1.34 19.40
CA VAL A 226 -9.13 -0.48 20.52
C VAL A 226 -9.46 -1.11 21.88
N ALA A 227 -10.66 -1.68 22.02
CA ALA A 227 -11.05 -2.37 23.25
C ALA A 227 -10.20 -3.65 23.48
N ALA A 228 -9.96 -4.43 22.43
CA ALA A 228 -9.12 -5.62 22.49
C ALA A 228 -7.65 -5.28 22.78
N ALA A 229 -7.14 -4.18 22.22
CA ALA A 229 -5.80 -3.66 22.46
C ALA A 229 -5.65 -3.19 23.90
N SER A 230 -6.61 -2.41 24.41
CA SER A 230 -6.65 -2.01 25.82
C SER A 230 -6.65 -3.23 26.76
N ALA A 231 -7.48 -4.23 26.48
CA ALA A 231 -7.50 -5.47 27.26
C ALA A 231 -6.17 -6.25 27.19
N ARG A 232 -5.50 -6.29 26.04
CA ARG A 232 -4.18 -6.92 25.88
C ARG A 232 -3.09 -6.18 26.66
N VAL A 233 -3.07 -4.85 26.57
CA VAL A 233 -2.13 -3.99 27.30
C VAL A 233 -2.34 -4.14 28.81
N GLY A 234 -3.60 -4.09 29.27
CA GLY A 234 -3.94 -4.34 30.68
C GLY A 234 -3.48 -5.71 31.18
N LYS A 235 -3.71 -6.78 30.39
CA LYS A 235 -3.19 -8.13 30.71
C LYS A 235 -1.66 -8.20 30.75
N HIS A 236 -0.97 -7.47 29.88
CA HIS A 236 0.49 -7.41 29.87
C HIS A 236 1.00 -6.73 31.14
N PHE A 237 0.50 -5.54 31.46
CA PHE A 237 0.88 -4.82 32.68
C PHE A 237 0.52 -5.59 33.95
N ALA A 238 -0.66 -6.20 34.04
CA ALA A 238 -1.04 -7.01 35.20
C ALA A 238 -0.06 -8.18 35.43
N LYS A 239 0.46 -8.81 34.37
CA LYS A 239 1.48 -9.87 34.49
C LYS A 239 2.82 -9.32 34.96
N VAL A 240 3.27 -8.20 34.38
CA VAL A 240 4.53 -7.54 34.75
C VAL A 240 4.49 -7.05 36.20
N ILE A 241 3.40 -6.40 36.62
CA ILE A 241 3.19 -5.93 38.00
C ILE A 241 3.18 -7.11 38.98
N ALA A 242 2.59 -8.24 38.61
CA ALA A 242 2.59 -9.46 39.42
C ALA A 242 3.95 -10.20 39.42
N GLY A 243 5.03 -9.59 38.92
CA GLY A 243 6.38 -10.17 38.91
C GLY A 243 6.56 -11.33 37.92
N LYS A 244 5.57 -11.59 37.05
CA LYS A 244 5.65 -12.67 36.05
C LYS A 244 6.19 -12.10 34.75
N GLN A 245 7.34 -12.58 34.30
CA GLN A 245 7.85 -12.19 32.99
C GLN A 245 6.84 -12.60 31.90
N PRO A 246 6.42 -11.66 31.03
CA PRO A 246 5.54 -12.00 29.93
C PRO A 246 6.28 -12.93 28.97
N LYS A 247 5.71 -14.10 28.70
CA LYS A 247 6.16 -14.96 27.58
C LYS A 247 6.17 -14.09 26.32
N GLU A 248 7.33 -13.92 25.69
CA GLU A 248 7.48 -13.13 24.47
C GLU A 248 6.42 -13.56 23.45
N ALA A 249 5.62 -12.60 22.98
CA ALA A 249 4.74 -12.85 21.85
C ALA A 249 5.62 -13.20 20.64
N CYS A 250 5.29 -14.32 19.99
CA CYS A 250 5.96 -14.83 18.80
C CYS A 250 6.20 -13.72 17.77
N LYS A 251 7.46 -13.28 17.62
CA LYS A 251 7.86 -12.41 16.52
C LYS A 251 7.61 -13.15 15.19
N PRO A 252 6.98 -12.54 14.18
CA PRO A 252 6.91 -13.14 12.85
C PRO A 252 8.28 -12.96 12.18
N GLY A 253 9.18 -13.93 12.36
CA GLY A 253 10.50 -13.87 11.74
C GLY A 253 11.40 -15.02 12.15
N ARG A 254 11.73 -15.87 11.17
CA ARG A 254 12.65 -17.03 11.18
C ARG A 254 12.02 -18.38 11.54
N SER A 255 11.26 -18.95 10.61
CA SER A 255 11.25 -20.40 10.44
C SER A 255 12.62 -20.84 9.89
N GLY A 256 13.61 -20.97 10.76
CA GLY A 256 14.73 -21.86 10.46
C GLY A 256 14.16 -23.26 10.24
N SER A 257 14.61 -23.93 9.18
CA SER A 257 14.24 -25.32 8.91
C SER A 257 14.55 -26.18 10.15
N ARG A 258 13.87 -27.33 10.33
CA ARG A 258 14.15 -28.26 11.45
C ARG A 258 15.66 -28.57 11.62
N PRO A 259 16.47 -28.68 10.53
CA PRO A 259 17.93 -28.73 10.59
C PRO A 259 18.60 -27.53 11.28
N ASP A 260 18.22 -26.29 10.95
CA ASP A 260 18.86 -25.07 11.50
C ASP A 260 18.73 -24.96 13.02
N LYS A 261 17.59 -25.42 13.57
CA LYS A 261 17.37 -25.42 15.02
C LYS A 261 18.23 -26.46 15.74
N LEU A 262 18.44 -27.62 15.12
CA LEU A 262 19.28 -28.70 15.66
C LEU A 262 20.76 -28.31 15.64
N ILE A 263 21.23 -27.71 14.54
CA ILE A 263 22.61 -27.21 14.43
C ILE A 263 22.86 -26.08 15.43
N ALA A 264 21.93 -25.14 15.57
CA ALA A 264 22.06 -24.08 16.56
C ALA A 264 22.03 -24.62 18.01
N ALA A 265 21.30 -25.71 18.27
CA ALA A 265 21.32 -26.39 19.57
C ALA A 265 22.64 -27.13 19.82
N PHE A 266 23.22 -27.76 18.79
CA PHE A 266 24.53 -28.40 18.85
C PHE A 266 25.65 -27.39 19.14
N LEU A 267 25.68 -26.26 18.41
CA LEU A 267 26.69 -25.22 18.61
C LEU A 267 26.65 -24.55 19.99
N ARG A 268 25.51 -24.62 20.69
CA ARG A 268 25.37 -24.14 22.08
C ARG A 268 25.67 -25.20 23.13
N SER A 269 25.69 -26.48 22.74
CA SER A 269 26.01 -27.59 23.65
C SER A 269 27.53 -27.75 23.81
N LYS A 270 27.96 -28.32 24.94
CA LYS A 270 29.34 -28.77 25.13
C LYS A 270 29.54 -30.24 24.72
N ASP A 271 28.53 -30.82 24.06
CA ASP A 271 28.50 -32.23 23.70
C ASP A 271 29.39 -32.47 22.46
N THR A 272 30.00 -33.65 22.37
CA THR A 272 30.60 -34.08 21.11
C THR A 272 29.51 -34.39 20.09
N LEU A 273 29.80 -34.32 18.79
CA LEU A 273 28.82 -34.59 17.72
C LEU A 273 28.15 -35.96 17.91
N THR A 274 28.92 -36.98 18.27
CA THR A 274 28.44 -38.34 18.53
C THR A 274 27.49 -38.40 19.72
N THR A 275 27.84 -37.75 20.84
CA THR A 275 26.99 -37.68 22.04
C THR A 275 25.69 -36.90 21.77
N PHE A 276 25.79 -35.80 21.02
CA PHE A 276 24.64 -34.98 20.64
C PHE A 276 23.67 -35.75 19.73
N CYS A 277 24.19 -36.50 18.76
CA CYS A 277 23.40 -37.30 17.83
C CYS A 277 22.72 -38.48 18.54
N ALA A 278 23.44 -39.20 19.40
CA ALA A 278 22.92 -40.32 20.17
C ALA A 278 21.74 -39.92 21.07
N SER A 279 21.84 -38.77 21.75
CA SER A 279 20.76 -38.26 22.63
C SER A 279 19.47 -37.87 21.89
N ARG A 280 19.51 -37.74 20.56
CA ARG A 280 18.41 -37.22 19.73
C ARG A 280 17.99 -38.15 18.60
N GLY A 281 18.57 -39.36 18.54
CA GLY A 281 18.28 -40.34 17.49
C GLY A 281 18.63 -39.83 16.09
N LEU A 282 19.73 -39.09 15.96
CA LEU A 282 20.23 -38.58 14.67
C LEU A 282 21.39 -39.44 14.18
N GLU A 283 21.49 -39.62 12.86
CA GLU A 283 22.63 -40.27 12.22
C GLU A 283 23.85 -39.32 12.17
N PRO A 284 25.00 -39.67 12.79
CA PRO A 284 26.15 -38.77 12.93
C PRO A 284 26.69 -38.22 11.60
N GLU A 285 26.79 -39.05 10.56
CA GLU A 285 27.35 -38.62 9.27
C GLU A 285 26.43 -37.67 8.51
N THR A 286 25.11 -37.90 8.60
CA THR A 286 24.12 -37.02 7.99
C THR A 286 24.13 -35.65 8.68
N PHE A 287 24.20 -35.65 10.02
CA PHE A 287 24.22 -34.42 10.80
C PHE A 287 25.53 -33.63 10.63
N ARG A 288 26.68 -34.31 10.51
CA ARG A 288 27.96 -33.67 10.18
C ARG A 288 27.88 -32.88 8.87
N ARG A 289 27.33 -33.50 7.81
CA ARG A 289 27.14 -32.85 6.52
C ARG A 289 26.22 -31.63 6.60
N ASP A 290 25.17 -31.71 7.41
CA ASP A 290 24.25 -30.59 7.64
C ASP A 290 24.95 -29.41 8.36
N VAL A 291 25.81 -29.69 9.35
CA VAL A 291 26.61 -28.67 10.06
C VAL A 291 27.63 -28.00 9.11
N GLU A 292 28.28 -28.77 8.25
CA GLU A 292 29.23 -28.25 7.24
C GLU A 292 28.54 -27.34 6.21
N ASN A 293 27.39 -27.78 5.68
CA ASN A 293 26.55 -26.99 4.79
C ASN A 293 26.05 -25.71 5.46
N TRP A 294 25.66 -25.79 6.74
CA TRP A 294 25.24 -24.62 7.49
C TRP A 294 26.38 -23.60 7.66
N ARG A 295 27.59 -24.07 7.98
CA ARG A 295 28.79 -23.21 8.09
C ARG A 295 29.13 -22.55 6.76
N SER A 296 29.06 -23.26 5.63
CA SER A 296 29.38 -22.67 4.32
C SER A 296 28.39 -21.58 3.90
N VAL A 297 27.11 -21.73 4.23
CA VAL A 297 26.06 -20.73 4.01
C VAL A 297 26.25 -19.50 4.91
N HIS A 298 26.57 -19.71 6.20
CA HIS A 298 26.65 -18.62 7.17
C HIS A 298 28.02 -17.91 7.17
N ALA A 299 29.09 -18.53 6.67
CA ALA A 299 30.37 -17.86 6.45
C ALA A 299 30.30 -16.81 5.33
N ARG A 300 29.44 -17.01 4.32
CA ARG A 300 29.21 -16.04 3.22
C ARG A 300 28.37 -14.82 3.61
N LEU A 301 27.75 -14.82 4.80
CA LEU A 301 26.92 -13.73 5.30
C LEU A 301 27.67 -12.81 6.30
N ALA A 302 28.92 -13.13 6.61
CA ALA A 302 29.80 -12.37 7.51
C ALA A 302 30.92 -11.61 6.77
N GLN A 303 30.89 -11.60 5.43
CA GLN A 303 31.64 -10.70 4.54
C GLN A 303 30.65 -9.73 3.89
#